data_AF-A0A960JNL7-F1
#
_entry.id   AF-A0A960JNL7-F1
#
_cell.length_a   1.000
_cell.length_b   1.000
_cell.length_c   1.000
_cell.angle_alpha   90.00
_cell.angle_beta   90.00
_cell.angle_gamma   90.00
#
_symmetry.space_group_name_H-M   'P 1'
#
loop_
_entity.id
_entity.type
_entity.pdbx_description
1 polymer ?
#
loop_
_entity_poly.entity_id
_entity_poly.type
_entity_poly.pdbx_seq_one_letter_code
_entity_poly.pdbx_strand_id
1 'polypeptide(L)'
;MSDPQASAAPSAGRAVDPEGITRAFLDGLRDEDVDGVMALLDDEVVYDNKGLPVLRGRRAVERVFRWLERPWVGFESHIATIST
;
A
#
# COMPACT_ATOMS: atom_id res chain seq x y z
N MET A 1 30.52 -34.32 24.56
CA MET A 1 31.12 -33.07 24.05
C MET A 1 30.04 -32.33 23.28
N SER A 2 29.68 -31.14 23.77
CA SER A 2 28.84 -30.11 23.13
C SER A 2 29.39 -29.73 21.74
N ASP A 3 28.64 -29.19 20.77
CA ASP A 3 27.56 -28.20 20.86
C ASP A 3 26.37 -28.48 19.90
N PRO A 4 25.14 -28.04 20.26
CA PRO A 4 24.00 -27.97 19.36
C PRO A 4 24.11 -26.71 18.50
N GLN A 5 24.08 -26.85 17.17
CA GLN A 5 23.93 -25.69 16.28
C GLN A 5 22.60 -25.02 16.62
N ALA A 6 22.74 -23.79 17.13
CA ALA A 6 21.66 -22.93 17.57
C ALA A 6 20.50 -22.91 16.57
N SER A 7 19.31 -23.13 17.11
CA SER A 7 18.05 -22.72 16.52
C SER A 7 18.20 -21.30 15.99
N ALA A 8 18.19 -21.12 14.67
CA ALA A 8 18.01 -19.80 14.11
C ALA A 8 16.69 -19.27 14.67
N ALA A 9 16.77 -18.18 15.45
CA ALA A 9 15.60 -17.46 15.90
C ALA A 9 14.71 -17.16 14.69
N PRO A 10 13.37 -17.10 14.84
CA PRO A 10 12.51 -16.60 13.78
C PRO A 10 13.09 -15.26 13.34
N SER A 11 13.56 -15.18 12.09
CA SER A 11 14.00 -13.95 11.47
C SER A 11 12.90 -12.94 11.71
N ALA A 12 13.17 -11.95 12.56
CA ALA A 12 12.22 -10.91 12.92
C ALA A 12 11.62 -10.41 11.61
N GLY A 13 10.34 -10.69 11.41
CA GLY A 13 9.62 -10.28 10.20
C GLY A 13 9.95 -8.82 9.97
N ARG A 14 10.41 -8.50 8.75
CA ARG A 14 10.88 -7.16 8.41
C ARG A 14 9.91 -6.14 8.98
N ALA A 15 10.39 -5.26 9.85
CA ALA A 15 9.56 -4.22 10.42
C ALA A 15 8.86 -3.49 9.27
N VAL A 16 7.53 -3.52 9.29
CA VAL A 16 6.70 -2.77 8.35
C VAL A 16 6.95 -1.30 8.64
N ASP A 17 7.13 -0.49 7.59
CA ASP A 17 7.29 0.96 7.66
C ASP A 17 5.98 1.62 7.19
N PRO A 18 5.04 1.93 8.09
CA PRO A 18 3.72 2.43 7.69
C PRO A 18 3.80 3.83 7.08
N GLU A 19 4.71 4.68 7.55
CA GLU A 19 4.92 6.02 7.01
C GLU A 19 5.46 5.92 5.57
N GLY A 20 6.50 5.12 5.37
CA GLY A 20 7.08 4.89 4.05
C GLY A 20 6.07 4.32 3.05
N ILE A 21 5.25 3.33 3.47
CA ILE A 21 4.19 2.76 2.64
C ILE A 21 3.12 3.80 2.30
N THR A 22 2.66 4.59 3.29
CA THR A 22 1.64 5.61 3.07
C THR A 22 2.12 6.68 2.09
N ARG A 23 3.36 7.13 2.25
CA ARG A 23 3.98 8.11 1.35
C ARG A 23 4.10 7.55 -0.07
N ALA A 24 4.67 6.35 -0.21
CA ALA A 24 4.81 5.70 -1.51
C ALA A 24 3.46 5.48 -2.21
N PHE A 25 2.41 5.14 -1.45
CA PHE A 25 1.06 4.98 -1.98
C PHE A 25 0.50 6.30 -2.54
N LEU A 26 0.59 7.40 -1.78
CA LEU A 26 0.09 8.70 -2.21
C LEU A 26 0.90 9.29 -3.38
N ASP A 27 2.23 9.11 -3.34
CA ASP A 27 3.13 9.52 -4.41
C ASP A 27 2.83 8.75 -5.71
N GLY A 28 2.61 7.43 -5.64
CA GLY A 28 2.25 6.62 -6.80
C GLY A 28 0.91 7.02 -7.43
N LEU A 29 -0.07 7.46 -6.63
CA LEU A 29 -1.33 7.98 -7.17
C LEU A 29 -1.16 9.30 -7.92
N ARG A 30 -0.30 10.19 -7.41
CA ARG A 30 0.01 11.46 -8.07
C ARG A 30 0.77 11.24 -9.38
N ASP A 31 1.68 10.27 -9.39
CA ASP A 31 2.52 9.96 -10.54
C ASP A 31 1.82 9.00 -11.55
N GLU A 32 0.53 8.71 -11.35
CA GLU A 32 -0.28 7.78 -12.15
C GLU A 32 0.27 6.34 -12.25
N ASP A 33 1.15 5.94 -11.31
CA ASP A 33 1.75 4.60 -11.23
C ASP A 33 0.82 3.60 -10.53
N VAL A 34 -0.27 3.23 -11.21
CA VAL A 34 -1.26 2.31 -10.66
C VAL A 34 -0.66 0.93 -10.34
N ASP A 35 0.29 0.45 -11.14
CA ASP A 35 0.95 -0.83 -10.90
C ASP A 35 1.78 -0.82 -9.62
N GLY A 36 2.57 0.24 -9.40
CA GLY A 36 3.33 0.45 -8.17
C GLY A 36 2.42 0.57 -6.94
N VAL A 37 1.33 1.32 -7.04
CA VAL A 37 0.34 1.45 -5.96
C VAL A 37 -0.29 0.10 -5.62
N MET A 38 -0.66 -0.72 -6.62
CA MET A 38 -1.24 -2.03 -6.37
C MET A 38 -0.26 -3.01 -5.73
N ALA A 39 1.05 -2.88 -6.00
CA ALA A 39 2.07 -3.70 -5.37
C ALA A 39 2.23 -3.44 -3.86
N LEU A 40 1.75 -2.29 -3.36
CA LEU A 40 1.74 -1.93 -1.94
C LEU A 40 0.53 -2.49 -1.19
N LEU A 41 -0.51 -2.94 -1.90
CA LEU A 41 -1.76 -3.39 -1.28
C LEU A 41 -1.75 -4.89 -1.03
N ASP A 42 -2.25 -5.27 0.14
CA ASP A 42 -2.59 -6.65 0.44
C ASP A 42 -3.72 -7.15 -0.47
N ASP A 43 -3.71 -8.44 -0.81
CA ASP A 43 -4.75 -9.06 -1.65
C ASP A 43 -6.15 -8.91 -1.04
N GLU A 44 -6.26 -8.86 0.30
CA GLU A 44 -7.51 -8.70 1.06
C GLU A 44 -7.77 -7.25 1.54
N VAL A 45 -7.06 -6.25 0.98
CA VAL A 45 -7.21 -4.83 1.35
C VAL A 45 -8.68 -4.38 1.38
N VAL A 46 -9.03 -3.59 2.41
CA VAL A 46 -10.31 -2.89 2.50
C VAL A 46 -10.07 -1.40 2.26
N TYR A 47 -10.52 -0.90 1.13
CA TYR A 47 -10.42 0.53 0.79
C TYR A 47 -11.76 1.21 1.05
N ASP A 48 -11.77 2.12 2.02
CA ASP A 48 -12.97 2.80 2.52
C ASP A 48 -12.79 4.32 2.43
N ASN A 49 -13.17 4.88 1.29
CA ASN A 49 -13.42 6.32 1.19
C ASN A 49 -14.78 6.62 1.82
N LYS A 50 -14.76 7.23 3.01
CA LYS A 50 -15.98 7.52 3.77
C LYS A 50 -17.01 8.26 2.90
N GLY A 51 -18.23 7.73 2.86
CA GLY A 51 -19.33 8.26 2.05
C GLY A 51 -19.48 7.60 0.67
N LEU A 52 -18.57 6.70 0.29
CA LEU A 52 -18.64 5.89 -0.93
C LEU A 52 -18.76 4.38 -0.59
N PRO A 53 -19.11 3.52 -1.57
CA PRO A 53 -19.07 2.08 -1.37
C PRO A 53 -17.66 1.59 -1.03
N VAL A 54 -17.56 0.74 0.00
CA VAL A 54 -16.30 0.12 0.42
C VAL A 54 -15.85 -0.89 -0.64
N LEU A 55 -14.60 -0.76 -1.10
CA LEU A 55 -13.96 -1.72 -2.01
C LEU A 55 -13.23 -2.78 -1.19
N ARG A 56 -13.39 -4.06 -1.56
CA ARG A 56 -12.74 -5.19 -0.90
C ARG A 56 -11.90 -5.98 -1.88
N GLY A 57 -10.65 -6.19 -1.51
CA GLY A 57 -9.63 -6.89 -2.26
C GLY A 57 -8.95 -6.01 -3.31
N ARG A 58 -7.67 -6.31 -3.57
CA ARG A 58 -6.79 -5.52 -4.44
C ARG A 58 -7.37 -5.33 -5.85
N ARG A 59 -7.98 -6.37 -6.42
CA ARG A 59 -8.63 -6.31 -7.75
C ARG A 59 -9.80 -5.33 -7.84
N ALA A 60 -10.54 -5.14 -6.74
CA ALA A 60 -11.63 -4.18 -6.72
C ALA A 60 -11.11 -2.74 -6.68
N VAL A 61 -10.04 -2.51 -5.92
CA VAL A 61 -9.33 -1.21 -5.87
C VAL A 61 -8.71 -0.89 -7.22
N GLU A 62 -7.97 -1.84 -7.81
CA GLU A 62 -7.32 -1.68 -9.11
C GLU A 62 -8.31 -1.22 -10.18
N ARG A 63 -9.48 -1.87 -10.28
CA ARG A 63 -10.51 -1.51 -11.27
C ARG A 63 -10.94 -0.04 -11.17
N VAL A 64 -10.98 0.52 -9.97
CA VAL A 64 -11.33 1.93 -9.75
C VAL A 64 -10.12 2.83 -10.02
N PHE A 65 -8.92 2.41 -9.62
CA PHE A 65 -7.72 3.25 -9.73
C PHE A 65 -7.20 3.36 -11.17
N ARG A 66 -7.48 2.36 -12.02
CA ARG A 66 -7.22 2.44 -13.48
C ARG A 66 -7.94 3.60 -14.18
N TRP A 67 -8.90 4.26 -13.51
CA TRP A 67 -9.48 5.50 -14.04
C TRP A 67 -8.50 6.66 -14.04
N LEU A 68 -7.45 6.64 -13.22
CA LEU A 68 -6.37 7.64 -13.22
C LEU A 68 -5.57 7.65 -14.53
N GLU A 69 -5.57 6.56 -15.28
CA GLU A 69 -4.94 6.50 -16.61
C GLU A 69 -5.72 7.28 -17.69
N ARG A 70 -6.85 7.91 -17.32
CA ARG A 70 -7.66 8.71 -18.23
C ARG A 70 -7.23 10.18 -18.17
N PRO A 71 -7.07 10.87 -19.30
CA PRO A 71 -6.51 12.23 -19.35
C PRO A 71 -7.37 13.31 -18.67
N TRP A 72 -8.58 12.98 -18.20
CA TRP A 72 -9.48 13.90 -17.50
C TRP A 72 -9.67 13.54 -16.01
N VAL A 73 -8.96 12.53 -15.52
CA VAL A 73 -8.96 12.13 -14.11
C VAL A 73 -7.55 12.32 -13.60
N GLY A 74 -7.39 12.94 -12.44
CA GLY A 74 -6.09 13.11 -11.82
C GLY A 74 -6.23 13.06 -10.30
N PHE A 75 -5.11 12.78 -9.64
CA PHE A 75 -5.00 12.79 -8.19
C PHE A 75 -3.81 13.66 -7.80
N GLU A 76 -4.01 14.57 -6.85
CA GLU A 76 -2.93 15.38 -6.30
C GLU A 76 -2.99 15.25 -4.78
N SER A 77 -1.82 15.24 -4.13
CA SER A 77 -1.77 15.13 -2.68
C SER A 77 -0.68 16.01 -2.09
N HIS A 78 -1.04 16.68 -0.99
CA HIS A 78 -0.09 17.40 -0.16
C HIS A 78 -0.14 16.84 1.25
N ILE A 79 0.97 16.27 1.70
CA ILE A 79 1.07 15.64 3.01
C ILE A 79 1.42 16.71 4.04
N ALA A 80 0.42 17.11 4.85
CA ALA A 80 0.64 18.05 5.95
C ALA A 80 1.41 17.40 7.11
N THR A 81 0.97 16.21 7.54
CA THR A 81 1.56 15.43 8.63
C THR A 81 1.30 13.95 8.40
N ILE A 82 2.26 13.09 8.75
CA ILE A 82 2.04 11.66 8.99
C ILE A 82 2.39 11.42 10.46
N SER A 83 1.49 10.78 11.20
CA SER A 83 1.69 10.45 12.62
C SER A 83 1.54 8.95 12.82
N THR A 84 2.41 8.37 13.66
CA THR A 84 2.34 6.97 14.07
C THR A 84 1.68 6.85 15.44
#